data_AF-A0A7Z9SE36-F1
#
_entry.id   AF-A0A7Z9SE36-F1
#
_cell.length_a   1.000
_cell.length_b   1.000
_cell.length_c   1.000
_cell.angle_alpha   90.00
_cell.angle_beta   90.00
_cell.angle_gamma   90.00
#
_symmetry.space_group_name_H-M   'P 1'
#
loop_
_entity.id
_entity.type
_entity.pdbx_description
1 polymer ?
#
loop_
_entity_poly.entity_id
_entity_poly.type
_entity_poly.pdbx_seq_one_letter_code
_entity_poly.pdbx_strand_id
1 'polypeptide(L)'
;MKQNLALLSILLVGFFSLDCAGTQQDTIAKTQNVDFLINQGRLNWEQRTDSLALKNAEHFISLAYERRPTQLDLAILYGQILYTRGLFIEKNIETRNGLFLKGSQLCRNAVLNHPEFS
;
A
#
# COMPACT_ATOMS: atom_id res chain seq x y z
N MET A 1 36.23 -43.52 22.35
CA MET A 1 36.10 -42.98 20.98
C MET A 1 34.71 -43.22 20.34
N LYS A 2 33.63 -43.47 21.12
CA LYS A 2 32.27 -43.72 20.59
C LYS A 2 31.24 -42.62 20.88
N GLN A 3 31.47 -41.75 21.89
CA GLN A 3 30.51 -40.69 22.26
C GLN A 3 30.55 -39.47 21.32
N ASN A 4 31.70 -39.19 20.68
CA ASN A 4 31.83 -37.99 19.83
C ASN A 4 31.29 -38.17 18.40
N LEU A 5 31.01 -39.42 17.98
CA LEU A 5 30.47 -39.69 16.64
C LEU A 5 28.93 -39.54 16.59
N ALA A 6 28.25 -39.85 17.70
CA ALA A 6 26.79 -39.73 17.81
C ALA A 6 26.30 -38.27 17.79
N LEU A 7 27.08 -37.35 18.39
CA LEU A 7 26.77 -35.92 18.40
C LEU A 7 26.87 -35.29 17.00
N LEU A 8 27.77 -35.79 16.14
CA LEU A 8 27.91 -35.31 14.77
C LEU A 8 26.73 -35.75 13.88
N SER A 9 26.19 -36.94 14.12
CA SER A 9 25.03 -37.45 13.37
C SER A 9 23.73 -36.70 13.67
N ILE A 10 23.55 -36.19 14.89
CA ILE A 10 22.37 -35.40 15.28
C ILE A 10 22.40 -34.00 14.64
N LEU A 11 23.58 -33.43 14.44
CA LEU A 11 23.77 -32.13 13.78
C LEU A 11 23.48 -32.16 12.28
N LEU A 12 23.62 -33.31 11.61
CA LEU A 12 23.42 -33.44 10.17
C LEU A 12 21.95 -33.65 9.77
N VAL A 13 21.12 -34.18 10.66
CA VAL A 13 19.69 -34.46 10.38
C VAL A 13 18.82 -33.19 10.57
N GLY A 14 19.28 -32.21 11.34
CA GLY A 14 18.55 -30.95 11.56
C GLY A 14 18.51 -30.00 10.35
N PHE A 15 19.30 -30.25 9.30
CA PHE A 15 19.38 -29.38 8.12
C PHE A 15 18.39 -29.73 7.00
N PHE A 16 17.75 -30.90 7.02
CA PHE A 16 16.88 -31.36 5.92
C PHE A 16 15.38 -31.10 6.12
N SER A 17 14.97 -30.50 7.23
CA SER A 17 13.54 -30.23 7.54
C SER A 17 13.12 -28.77 7.38
N LEU A 18 13.94 -27.93 6.74
CA LEU A 18 13.52 -26.60 6.27
C LEU A 18 13.01 -26.68 4.83
N ASP A 19 12.09 -27.60 4.56
CA ASP A 19 11.33 -27.58 3.32
C ASP A 19 10.29 -26.46 3.45
N CYS A 20 10.74 -25.24 3.18
CA CYS A 20 9.91 -24.05 3.15
C CYS A 20 8.99 -24.17 1.92
N ALA A 21 7.87 -24.89 2.06
CA ALA A 21 6.78 -24.91 1.10
C ALA A 21 6.08 -23.54 1.08
N GLY A 22 6.79 -22.51 0.61
CA GLY A 22 6.35 -21.12 0.56
C GLY A 22 5.78 -20.77 -0.81
N THR A 23 4.62 -21.31 -1.16
CA THR A 23 3.96 -20.93 -2.44
C THR A 23 2.54 -20.39 -2.27
N GLN A 24 1.93 -20.47 -1.09
CA GLN A 24 0.63 -19.82 -0.79
C GLN A 24 0.70 -18.64 0.21
N GLN A 25 1.74 -18.56 1.04
CA GLN A 25 1.87 -17.51 2.05
C GLN A 25 2.11 -16.11 1.44
N ASP A 26 2.73 -16.07 0.27
CA ASP A 26 3.18 -14.84 -0.38
C ASP A 26 2.01 -13.98 -0.91
N THR A 27 0.93 -14.62 -1.40
CA THR A 27 -0.25 -13.89 -1.93
C THR A 27 -1.14 -13.35 -0.81
N ILE A 28 -1.30 -14.10 0.29
CA ILE A 28 -2.07 -13.67 1.47
C ILE A 28 -1.35 -12.52 2.18
N ALA A 29 -0.03 -12.64 2.38
CA ALA A 29 0.78 -11.58 2.99
C ALA A 29 0.79 -10.30 2.13
N LYS A 30 0.87 -10.42 0.79
CA LYS A 30 0.77 -9.27 -0.13
C LYS A 30 -0.59 -8.59 -0.09
N THR A 31 -1.68 -9.36 0.04
CA THR A 31 -3.05 -8.81 0.14
C THR A 31 -3.29 -8.13 1.48
N GLN A 32 -2.90 -8.75 2.60
CA GLN A 32 -2.95 -8.16 3.94
C GLN A 32 -2.14 -6.86 4.04
N ASN A 33 -1.05 -6.74 3.28
CA ASN A 33 -0.25 -5.51 3.22
C ASN A 33 -1.04 -4.35 2.61
N VAL A 34 -1.81 -4.57 1.54
CA VAL A 34 -2.60 -3.50 0.91
C VAL A 34 -3.72 -3.01 1.82
N ASP A 35 -4.44 -3.91 2.50
CA ASP A 35 -5.51 -3.52 3.41
C ASP A 35 -4.96 -2.74 4.63
N PHE A 36 -3.78 -3.12 5.12
CA PHE A 36 -3.06 -2.33 6.13
C PHE A 36 -2.77 -0.90 5.63
N LEU A 37 -2.25 -0.74 4.41
CA LEU A 37 -2.00 0.57 3.81
C LEU A 37 -3.29 1.40 3.69
N ILE A 38 -4.39 0.80 3.22
CA ILE A 38 -5.69 1.47 3.13
C ILE A 38 -6.16 1.95 4.51
N ASN A 39 -6.06 1.09 5.53
CA ASN A 39 -6.48 1.43 6.88
C ASN A 39 -5.63 2.55 7.49
N GLN A 40 -4.30 2.49 7.36
CA GLN A 40 -3.42 3.56 7.84
C GLN A 40 -3.69 4.87 7.10
N GLY A 41 -3.89 4.81 5.78
CA GLY A 41 -4.22 5.98 4.98
C GLY A 41 -5.53 6.64 5.41
N ARG A 42 -6.59 5.85 5.64
CA ARG A 42 -7.89 6.34 6.14
C ARG A 42 -7.78 6.94 7.54
N LEU A 43 -7.08 6.29 8.47
CA LEU A 43 -6.88 6.81 9.82
C LEU A 43 -6.20 8.19 9.82
N ASN A 44 -5.19 8.36 8.98
CA ASN A 44 -4.52 9.64 8.82
C ASN A 44 -5.40 10.68 8.10
N TRP A 45 -6.24 10.25 7.15
CA TRP A 45 -7.19 11.12 6.46
C TRP A 45 -8.27 11.69 7.37
N GLU A 46 -8.72 10.94 8.38
CA GLU A 46 -9.63 11.48 9.40
C GLU A 46 -9.00 12.62 10.21
N GLN A 47 -7.66 12.68 10.24
CA GLN A 47 -6.89 13.71 10.94
C GLN A 47 -6.28 14.76 9.98
N ARG A 48 -6.78 14.84 8.74
CA ARG A 48 -6.22 15.64 7.63
C ARG A 48 -6.03 17.15 7.88
N THR A 49 -6.61 17.71 8.94
CA THR A 49 -6.33 19.10 9.34
C THR A 49 -4.90 19.26 9.82
N ASP A 50 -4.28 18.19 10.33
CA ASP A 50 -2.84 18.15 10.57
C ASP A 50 -2.08 17.86 9.27
N SER A 51 -1.06 18.68 8.99
CA SER A 51 -0.32 18.61 7.72
C SER A 51 0.52 17.35 7.60
N LEU A 52 0.99 16.78 8.72
CA LEU A 52 1.76 15.54 8.70
C LEU A 52 0.83 14.34 8.49
N ALA A 53 -0.31 14.31 9.17
CA ALA A 53 -1.35 13.31 8.95
C ALA A 53 -1.81 13.32 7.50
N LEU A 54 -2.08 14.48 6.89
CA LEU A 54 -2.45 14.56 5.48
C LEU A 54 -1.36 14.01 4.53
N LYS A 55 -0.09 14.29 4.80
CA LYS A 55 1.04 13.72 4.02
C LYS A 55 1.15 12.21 4.20
N ASN A 56 0.93 11.70 5.40
CA ASN A 56 0.92 10.26 5.67
C ASN A 56 -0.28 9.57 5.01
N ALA A 57 -1.45 10.21 5.01
CA ALA A 57 -2.62 9.73 4.28
C ALA A 57 -2.30 9.58 2.79
N GLU A 58 -1.70 10.60 2.19
CA GLU A 58 -1.25 10.55 0.79
C GLU A 58 -0.28 9.39 0.54
N HIS A 59 0.74 9.24 1.39
CA HIS A 59 1.74 8.21 1.26
C HIS A 59 1.14 6.79 1.30
N PHE A 60 0.32 6.49 2.31
CA PHE A 60 -0.26 5.15 2.44
C PHE A 60 -1.28 4.86 1.34
N ILE A 61 -2.13 5.83 1.00
CA ILE A 61 -3.13 5.64 -0.07
C ILE A 61 -2.47 5.55 -1.44
N SER A 62 -1.36 6.27 -1.71
CA SER A 62 -0.65 6.15 -2.97
C SER A 62 -0.09 4.74 -3.16
N LEU A 63 0.52 4.17 -2.10
CA LEU A 63 1.04 2.81 -2.13
C LEU A 63 -0.07 1.77 -2.31
N ALA A 64 -1.20 1.95 -1.63
CA ALA A 64 -2.36 1.08 -1.82
C ALA A 64 -2.89 1.15 -3.26
N TYR A 65 -2.99 2.36 -3.81
CA TYR A 65 -3.51 2.60 -5.16
C TYR A 65 -2.62 1.97 -6.24
N GLU A 66 -1.30 2.01 -6.09
CA GLU A 66 -0.36 1.30 -6.99
C GLU A 66 -0.63 -0.20 -7.08
N ARG A 67 -1.16 -0.82 -6.02
CA ARG A 67 -1.48 -2.25 -5.98
C ARG A 67 -2.90 -2.58 -6.43
N ARG A 68 -3.84 -1.65 -6.29
CA ARG A 68 -5.25 -1.82 -6.67
C ARG A 68 -5.79 -0.59 -7.43
N PRO A 69 -5.23 -0.26 -8.61
CA PRO A 69 -5.54 0.99 -9.32
C PRO A 69 -6.96 1.02 -9.89
N THR A 70 -7.62 -0.13 -10.02
CA THR A 70 -9.00 -0.25 -10.52
C THR A 70 -10.04 -0.13 -9.42
N GLN A 71 -9.64 -0.05 -8.15
CA GLN A 71 -10.57 0.10 -7.04
C GLN A 71 -11.09 1.54 -6.97
N LEU A 72 -12.35 1.74 -7.35
CA LEU A 72 -12.98 3.06 -7.48
C LEU A 72 -12.86 3.90 -6.19
N ASP A 73 -13.23 3.34 -5.04
CA ASP A 73 -13.16 4.04 -3.75
C ASP A 73 -11.76 4.53 -3.41
N LEU A 74 -10.73 3.77 -3.82
CA LEU A 74 -9.35 4.11 -3.54
C LEU A 74 -8.87 5.26 -4.42
N ALA A 75 -9.29 5.27 -5.69
CA ALA A 75 -9.04 6.39 -6.60
C ALA A 75 -9.71 7.68 -6.10
N ILE A 76 -10.95 7.58 -5.63
CA ILE A 76 -11.72 8.72 -5.09
C ILE A 76 -11.01 9.28 -3.85
N LEU A 77 -10.67 8.43 -2.88
CA LEU A 77 -9.97 8.86 -1.67
C LEU A 77 -8.62 9.50 -2.01
N TYR A 78 -7.86 8.92 -2.95
CA TYR A 78 -6.59 9.49 -3.35
C TYR A 78 -6.77 10.87 -4.03
N GLY A 79 -7.77 11.01 -4.90
CA GLY A 79 -8.12 12.29 -5.51
C GLY A 79 -8.49 13.35 -4.48
N GLN A 80 -9.28 13.01 -3.46
CA GLN A 80 -9.63 13.90 -2.35
C GLN A 80 -8.40 14.35 -1.55
N ILE A 81 -7.47 13.44 -1.27
CA ILE A 81 -6.21 13.73 -0.59
C ILE A 81 -5.36 14.71 -1.40
N LEU A 82 -5.16 14.43 -2.69
CA LEU A 82 -4.36 15.29 -3.58
C LEU A 82 -4.98 16.68 -3.72
N TYR A 83 -6.31 16.77 -3.85
CA TYR A 83 -7.02 18.04 -3.88
C TYR A 83 -6.83 18.82 -2.58
N THR A 84 -7.01 18.16 -1.44
CA THR A 84 -6.89 18.81 -0.12
C THR A 84 -5.47 19.31 0.14
N ARG A 85 -4.45 18.49 -0.18
CA ARG A 85 -3.06 18.92 -0.06
C ARG A 85 -2.75 20.09 -1.00
N GLY A 86 -3.21 20.02 -2.24
CA GLY A 86 -3.04 21.11 -3.21
C GLY A 86 -3.70 22.41 -2.75
N LEU A 87 -4.89 22.33 -2.17
CA LEU A 87 -5.66 23.51 -1.75
C LEU A 87 -5.12 24.16 -0.48
N PHE A 88 -4.76 23.36 0.54
CA PHE A 88 -4.48 23.88 1.88
C PHE A 88 -3.00 23.90 2.25
N ILE A 89 -2.15 23.07 1.63
CA ILE A 89 -0.74 22.91 2.04
C ILE A 89 0.22 23.46 0.98
N GLU A 90 -0.06 23.19 -0.30
CA GLU A 90 0.88 23.52 -1.37
C GLU A 90 0.84 25.01 -1.74
N LYS A 91 2.00 25.65 -1.64
CA LYS A 91 2.17 27.08 -1.94
C LYS A 91 2.69 27.30 -3.36
N ASN A 92 3.45 26.34 -3.89
CA ASN A 92 3.97 26.42 -5.24
C ASN A 92 2.85 26.15 -6.26
N ILE A 93 2.61 27.10 -7.16
CA ILE A 93 1.50 27.05 -8.11
C ILE A 93 1.61 25.84 -9.04
N GLU A 94 2.80 25.55 -9.55
CA GLU A 94 3.01 24.43 -10.48
C GLU A 94 2.77 23.08 -9.79
N THR A 95 3.28 22.92 -8.57
CA THR A 95 3.07 21.70 -7.78
C THR A 95 1.59 21.53 -7.44
N ARG A 96 0.91 22.61 -7.05
CA ARG A 96 -0.53 22.59 -6.78
C ARG A 96 -1.34 22.19 -8.01
N ASN A 97 -1.05 22.77 -9.17
CA ASN A 97 -1.71 22.42 -10.42
C ASN A 97 -1.46 20.96 -10.79
N GLY A 98 -0.24 20.45 -10.57
CA GLY A 98 0.10 19.04 -10.74
C GLY A 98 -0.72 18.11 -9.85
N LEU A 99 -0.91 18.48 -8.57
CA LEU A 99 -1.74 17.72 -7.63
C LEU A 99 -3.20 17.66 -8.09
N PHE A 100 -3.77 18.79 -8.51
CA PHE A 100 -5.15 18.87 -9.02
C PHE A 100 -5.34 18.07 -10.30
N LEU A 101 -4.40 18.18 -11.25
CA LEU A 101 -4.45 17.42 -12.48
C LEU A 101 -4.38 15.91 -12.18
N LYS A 102 -3.43 15.48 -11.36
CA LYS A 102 -3.29 14.07 -10.98
C LYS A 102 -4.56 13.55 -10.31
N GLY A 103 -5.10 14.26 -9.33
CA GLY A 103 -6.33 13.88 -8.64
C GLY A 103 -7.53 13.74 -9.59
N SER A 104 -7.71 14.71 -10.50
CA SER A 104 -8.79 14.67 -11.48
C SER A 104 -8.65 13.51 -12.47
N GLN A 105 -7.44 13.23 -12.94
CA GLN A 105 -7.16 12.12 -13.86
C GLN A 105 -7.39 10.76 -13.21
N LEU A 106 -6.97 10.58 -11.95
CA LEU A 106 -7.22 9.36 -11.18
C LEU A 106 -8.73 9.08 -11.08
N CYS A 107 -9.51 10.05 -10.62
CA CYS A 107 -10.96 9.91 -10.49
C CYS A 107 -11.63 9.67 -11.85
N ARG A 108 -11.25 10.43 -12.88
CA ARG A 108 -11.79 10.27 -14.24
C ARG A 108 -11.53 8.86 -14.78
N ASN A 109 -10.30 8.37 -14.66
CA ASN A 109 -9.93 7.05 -15.15
C ASN A 109 -10.61 5.94 -14.35
N ALA A 110 -10.78 6.11 -13.04
CA ALA A 110 -11.49 5.14 -12.22
C ALA A 110 -12.96 5.00 -12.63
N VAL A 111 -13.64 6.12 -12.97
CA VAL A 111 -15.02 6.09 -13.49
C VAL A 111 -15.07 5.45 -14.87
N LEU A 112 -14.25 5.92 -15.83
CA LEU A 112 -14.31 5.46 -17.22
C LEU A 112 -13.91 3.99 -17.41
N ASN A 113 -13.10 3.44 -16.50
CA ASN A 113 -12.70 2.04 -16.54
C ASN A 113 -13.54 1.16 -15.59
N HIS A 114 -14.56 1.72 -14.93
CA HIS A 114 -15.42 0.95 -14.04
C HIS A 114 -16.37 0.07 -14.88
N PRO A 115 -16.58 -1.22 -14.55
CA PRO A 115 -17.42 -2.12 -15.33
C PRO A 115 -18.87 -1.66 -15.52
N GLU A 116 -19.38 -0.82 -14.61
CA GLU A 116 -20.74 -0.29 -14.70
C GLU A 116 -20.88 0.88 -15.69
N PHE A 117 -19.76 1.51 -16.09
CA PHE A 117 -19.73 2.69 -16.95
C PHE A 117 -18.96 2.45 -18.27
N SER A 118 -18.40 1.26 -18.46
CA SER A 118 -17.60 0.85 -19.63
C SER A 118 -18.44 0.18 -20.72
#